data_AF-A0A077HKR8-F1
#
_entry.id   AF-A0A077HKR8-F1
#
_cell.length_a   1.000
_cell.length_b   1.000
_cell.length_c   1.000
_cell.angle_alpha   90.00
_cell.angle_beta   90.00
_cell.angle_gamma   90.00
#
_symmetry.space_group_name_H-M   'P 1'
#
loop_
_entity.id
_entity.type
_entity.pdbx_description
1 polymer ?
#
loop_
_entity_poly.entity_id
_entity_poly.type
_entity_poly.pdbx_seq_one_letter_code
_entity_poly.pdbx_strand_id
1 'polypeptide(L)'
;MGSEFEEEINGIDTSIQTIEKLRAEVDEAMRGPIRAGLGDMVRELKKNIHLVISDLESLRHKISSSEAESNFTEAREQIALIDKKIEQIKIAVQSIKFSGLE
;
A
#
# COMPACT_ATOMS: atom_id res chain seq x y z
N MET A 1 18.59 19.69 -6.22
CA MET A 1 17.43 18.86 -5.84
C MET A 1 16.19 19.71 -6.01
N GLY A 2 15.45 19.49 -7.10
CA GLY A 2 14.34 20.34 -7.55
C GLY A 2 12.98 19.89 -7.01
N SER A 3 11.97 20.74 -7.19
CA SER A 3 10.59 20.56 -6.69
C SER A 3 9.94 19.22 -7.07
N GLU A 4 10.30 18.65 -8.22
CA GLU A 4 9.76 17.35 -8.68
C GLU A 4 10.15 16.17 -7.78
N PHE A 5 11.32 16.22 -7.13
CA PHE A 5 11.72 15.16 -6.20
C PHE A 5 10.94 15.26 -4.88
N GLU A 6 10.68 16.48 -4.41
CA GLU A 6 9.89 16.72 -3.21
C GLU A 6 8.42 16.30 -3.41
N GLU A 7 7.85 16.60 -4.58
CA GLU A 7 6.50 16.13 -4.96
C GLU A 7 6.41 14.59 -4.92
N GLU A 8 7.45 13.89 -5.39
CA GLU A 8 7.42 12.42 -5.46
C GLU A 8 7.61 11.76 -4.10
N ILE A 9 8.45 12.33 -3.24
CA ILE A 9 8.57 11.89 -1.85
C ILE A 9 7.24 12.11 -1.12
N ASN A 10 6.59 13.26 -1.32
CA ASN A 10 5.27 13.53 -0.75
C ASN A 10 4.20 12.56 -1.27
N GLY A 11 4.26 12.18 -2.55
CA GLY A 11 3.40 11.15 -3.15
C GLY A 11 3.58 9.80 -2.47
N ILE A 12 4.83 9.35 -2.29
CA ILE A 12 5.14 8.10 -1.58
C ILE A 12 4.64 8.14 -0.14
N ASP A 13 4.88 9.23 0.59
CA ASP A 13 4.41 9.38 1.97
C ASP A 13 2.88 9.31 2.05
N THR A 14 2.17 9.87 1.07
CA THR A 14 0.70 9.76 0.96
C THR A 14 0.24 8.33 0.70
N SER A 15 0.94 7.60 -0.17
CA SER A 15 0.66 6.18 -0.45
C SER A 15 0.92 5.30 0.78
N ILE A 16 1.97 5.57 1.56
CA ILE A 16 2.25 4.91 2.84
C ILE A 16 1.09 5.13 3.82
N GLN A 17 0.67 6.37 4.03
CA GLN A 17 -0.46 6.67 4.92
C GLN A 17 -1.75 5.97 4.47
N THR A 18 -1.98 5.86 3.16
CA THR A 18 -3.16 5.20 2.60
C THR A 18 -3.14 3.70 2.90
N ILE A 19 -2.00 3.03 2.66
CA ILE A 19 -1.90 1.58 2.87
C ILE A 19 -1.93 1.22 4.36
N GLU A 20 -1.41 2.07 5.24
CA GLU A 20 -1.52 1.89 6.70
C GLU A 20 -2.96 2.00 7.19
N LYS A 21 -3.75 2.93 6.65
CA LYS A 21 -5.19 3.01 6.94
C LYS A 21 -5.90 1.73 6.51
N LEU A 22 -5.60 1.22 5.31
CA LEU A 22 -6.18 -0.04 4.82
C LEU A 22 -5.79 -1.23 5.71
N ARG A 23 -4.55 -1.26 6.20
CA ARG A 23 -4.11 -2.27 7.18
C ARG A 23 -4.97 -2.24 8.45
N ALA A 24 -5.20 -1.06 9.01
CA ALA A 24 -6.05 -0.90 10.19
C ALA A 24 -7.48 -1.34 9.91
N GLU A 25 -8.04 -1.01 8.75
CA GLU A 25 -9.37 -1.45 8.34
C GLU A 25 -9.48 -2.98 8.22
N VAL A 26 -8.45 -3.66 7.71
CA VAL A 26 -8.39 -5.13 7.67
C VAL A 26 -8.33 -5.73 9.08
N ASP A 27 -7.52 -5.13 9.96
CA ASP A 27 -7.42 -5.57 11.36
C ASP A 27 -8.74 -5.39 12.12
N GLU A 28 -9.43 -4.28 11.90
CA GLU A 28 -10.76 -4.02 12.48
C GLU A 28 -11.82 -4.97 11.94
N ALA A 29 -11.83 -5.20 10.63
CA ALA A 29 -12.69 -6.20 10.01
C ALA A 29 -12.55 -7.54 10.76
N MET A 30 -11.34 -8.01 11.02
CA MET A 30 -11.08 -9.29 11.69
C MET A 30 -11.53 -9.40 13.14
N ARG A 31 -11.90 -8.31 13.81
CA ARG A 31 -12.40 -8.36 15.20
C ARG A 31 -13.86 -8.79 15.32
N GLY A 32 -14.58 -8.93 14.20
CA GLY A 32 -16.00 -9.34 14.18
C GLY A 32 -16.23 -10.86 14.23
N PRO A 33 -17.38 -11.32 14.76
CA PRO A 33 -17.67 -12.75 14.97
C PRO A 33 -17.92 -13.58 13.68
N ILE A 34 -18.12 -12.94 12.51
CA ILE A 34 -18.59 -13.59 11.26
C ILE A 34 -17.43 -13.96 10.29
N ARG A 35 -16.20 -14.21 10.77
CA ARG A 35 -15.02 -14.19 9.86
C ARG A 35 -14.16 -15.44 9.77
N ALA A 36 -14.58 -16.56 10.36
CA ALA A 36 -13.86 -17.82 10.24
C ALA A 36 -13.65 -18.27 8.77
N GLY A 37 -14.56 -17.90 7.85
CA GLY A 37 -14.46 -18.21 6.42
C GLY A 37 -13.55 -17.29 5.59
N LEU A 38 -13.08 -16.16 6.14
CA LEU A 38 -12.25 -15.18 5.43
C LEU A 38 -10.76 -15.26 5.82
N GLY A 39 -10.39 -16.24 6.64
CA GLY A 39 -9.05 -16.31 7.26
C GLY A 39 -7.89 -16.30 6.26
N ASP A 40 -7.98 -17.09 5.19
CA ASP A 40 -6.92 -17.17 4.17
C ASP A 40 -6.86 -15.91 3.31
N MET A 41 -8.01 -15.39 2.87
CA MET A 41 -8.11 -14.15 2.10
C MET A 41 -7.53 -12.97 2.87
N VAL A 42 -7.83 -12.88 4.17
CA VAL A 42 -7.32 -11.80 5.02
C VAL A 42 -5.82 -11.98 5.29
N ARG A 43 -5.35 -13.21 5.49
CA ARG A 43 -3.91 -13.48 5.66
C ARG A 43 -3.13 -13.06 4.43
N GLU A 44 -3.64 -13.40 3.24
CA GLU A 44 -3.05 -12.98 1.97
C GLU A 44 -3.09 -11.46 1.80
N LEU A 45 -4.21 -10.82 2.13
CA LEU A 45 -4.33 -9.37 2.06
C LEU A 45 -3.34 -8.66 2.99
N LYS A 46 -3.17 -9.15 4.22
CA LYS A 46 -2.16 -8.63 5.16
C LYS A 46 -0.74 -8.77 4.63
N LYS A 47 -0.43 -9.90 3.99
CA LYS A 47 0.87 -10.12 3.33
C LYS A 47 1.07 -9.10 2.20
N ASN A 48 0.06 -8.90 1.35
CA ASN A 48 0.14 -7.94 0.24
C ASN A 48 0.32 -6.50 0.73
N ILE A 49 -0.42 -6.09 1.76
CA ILE A 49 -0.26 -4.80 2.44
C ILE A 49 1.17 -4.63 2.96
N HIS A 50 1.73 -5.65 3.63
CA HIS A 50 3.09 -5.58 4.16
C HIS A 50 4.14 -5.45 3.05
N LEU A 51 3.99 -6.18 1.95
CA LEU A 51 4.86 -6.07 0.79
C LEU A 51 4.80 -4.67 0.18
N VAL A 52 3.61 -4.08 0.04
CA VAL A 52 3.44 -2.71 -0.48
C VAL A 52 4.10 -1.67 0.42
N ILE A 53 3.97 -1.78 1.75
CA ILE A 53 4.66 -0.89 2.69
C ILE A 53 6.18 -1.00 2.50
N SER A 54 6.71 -2.23 2.44
CA SER A 54 8.14 -2.46 2.24
C SER A 54 8.64 -1.92 0.90
N ASP A 55 7.85 -2.07 -0.18
CA ASP A 55 8.18 -1.52 -1.51
C ASP A 55 8.25 0.02 -1.45
N LEU A 56 7.28 0.67 -0.79
CA LEU A 56 7.23 2.13 -0.62
C LEU A 56 8.39 2.67 0.22
N GLU A 57 8.72 2.02 1.33
CA GLU A 57 9.84 2.42 2.20
C GLU A 57 11.18 2.29 1.46
N SER A 58 11.37 1.20 0.73
CA SER A 58 12.55 0.98 -0.13
C SER A 58 12.65 2.06 -1.20
N LEU A 59 11.53 2.39 -1.85
CA LEU A 59 11.46 3.42 -2.88
C LEU A 59 11.75 4.81 -2.32
N ARG A 60 11.19 5.14 -1.16
CA ARG A 60 11.46 6.37 -0.43
C ARG A 60 12.94 6.51 -0.11
N HIS A 61 13.57 5.45 0.37
CA HIS A 61 15.00 5.43 0.66
C HIS A 61 15.85 5.63 -0.61
N LYS A 62 15.50 4.95 -1.71
CA LYS A 62 16.19 5.11 -3.00
C LYS A 62 16.12 6.55 -3.51
N ILE A 63 14.93 7.16 -3.52
CA ILE A 63 14.74 8.54 -3.98
C ILE A 63 15.42 9.56 -3.06
N SER A 64 15.45 9.29 -1.75
CA SER A 64 16.11 10.17 -0.78
C SER A 64 17.64 10.07 -0.80
N SER A 65 18.19 9.00 -1.37
CA SER A 65 19.64 8.84 -1.55
C SER A 65 20.12 9.61 -2.79
N SER A 66 21.33 10.17 -2.75
CA SER A 66 21.92 10.94 -3.86
C SER A 66 22.12 10.16 -5.17
N GLU A 67 21.82 8.86 -5.20
CA GLU A 67 21.79 8.01 -6.40
C GLU A 67 20.48 8.17 -7.21
N ALA A 68 19.48 8.87 -6.67
CA ALA A 68 18.16 9.01 -7.28
C ALA A 68 18.12 9.79 -8.59
N GLU A 69 19.06 10.71 -8.83
CA GLU A 69 19.06 11.55 -10.04
C GLU A 69 19.21 10.71 -11.33
N SER A 70 19.86 9.54 -11.31
CA SER A 70 19.94 8.69 -12.51
C SER A 70 18.74 7.77 -12.70
N ASN A 71 17.96 7.51 -11.65
CA ASN A 71 16.91 6.46 -11.65
C ASN A 71 15.50 7.02 -11.33
N PHE A 72 15.30 8.33 -11.45
CA PHE A 72 14.02 8.98 -11.14
C PHE A 72 12.85 8.46 -12.00
N THR A 73 13.10 8.15 -13.28
CA THR A 73 12.10 7.55 -14.17
C THR A 73 11.69 6.15 -13.70
N GLU A 74 12.66 5.32 -13.31
CA GLU A 74 12.40 3.97 -12.78
C GLU A 74 11.60 4.06 -11.47
N ALA A 75 11.93 5.04 -10.63
CA ALA A 75 11.20 5.28 -9.39
C ALA A 75 9.73 5.65 -9.65
N ARG A 76 9.45 6.53 -10.63
CA ARG A 76 8.08 6.87 -11.05
C ARG A 76 7.29 5.67 -11.54
N GLU A 77 7.92 4.80 -12.34
CA GLU A 77 7.28 3.56 -12.80
C GLU A 77 6.93 2.63 -11.63
N GLN A 78 7.83 2.52 -10.65
CA GLN A 78 7.58 1.74 -9.43
C GLN A 78 6.43 2.33 -8.60
N ILE A 79 6.33 3.66 -8.45
CA ILE A 79 5.19 4.32 -7.79
C ILE A 79 3.88 3.93 -8.47
N ALA A 80 3.79 4.06 -9.80
CA ALA A 80 2.57 3.77 -10.54
C ALA A 80 2.14 2.29 -10.43
N LEU A 81 3.10 1.37 -10.34
CA LEU A 81 2.83 -0.05 -10.08
C LEU A 81 2.32 -0.28 -8.65
N ILE A 82 2.89 0.42 -7.67
CA ILE A 82 2.45 0.35 -6.28
C ILE A 82 1.04 0.91 -6.12
N ASP A 83 0.72 2.04 -6.75
CA ASP A 83 -0.63 2.62 -6.68
C ASP A 83 -1.70 1.68 -7.22
N LYS A 84 -1.39 0.94 -8.30
CA LYS A 84 -2.27 -0.13 -8.80
C LYS A 84 -2.47 -1.25 -7.77
N LYS A 85 -1.41 -1.66 -7.06
CA LYS A 85 -1.53 -2.65 -5.97
C LYS A 85 -2.38 -2.10 -4.82
N ILE A 86 -2.24 -0.82 -4.46
CA ILE A 86 -3.05 -0.16 -3.43
C ILE A 86 -4.53 -0.18 -3.83
N GLU A 87 -4.88 0.12 -5.09
CA GLU A 87 -6.26 0.06 -5.57
C GLU A 87 -6.84 -1.36 -5.51
N GLN A 88 -6.06 -2.38 -5.88
CA GLN A 88 -6.48 -3.78 -5.73
C GLN A 88 -6.73 -4.14 -4.26
N ILE A 89 -5.87 -3.66 -3.34
CA ILE A 89 -6.04 -3.86 -1.91
C ILE A 89 -7.31 -3.14 -1.42
N LYS A 90 -7.59 -1.90 -1.84
CA LYS A 90 -8.83 -1.18 -1.50
C LYS A 90 -10.07 -2.00 -1.86
N ILE A 91 -10.11 -2.56 -3.07
CA ILE A 91 -11.21 -3.41 -3.53
C ILE A 91 -11.35 -4.65 -2.63
N ALA A 92 -10.25 -5.34 -2.33
CA ALA A 92 -10.26 -6.53 -1.48
C ALA A 92 -10.73 -6.21 -0.04
N VAL A 93 -10.28 -5.08 0.53
CA VAL A 93 -10.74 -4.58 1.84
C VAL A 93 -12.25 -4.35 1.83
N GLN A 94 -12.78 -3.71 0.79
CA GLN A 94 -14.22 -3.52 0.64
C GLN A 94 -14.96 -4.85 0.56
N SER A 95 -14.51 -5.79 -0.28
CA SER A 95 -15.12 -7.13 -0.35
C SER A 95 -15.21 -7.76 1.03
N ILE A 96 -14.11 -7.80 1.78
CA ILE A 96 -14.08 -8.34 3.16
C ILE A 96 -15.05 -7.61 4.09
N LYS A 97 -15.19 -6.29 3.98
CA LYS A 97 -16.15 -5.51 4.80
C LYS A 97 -17.60 -5.88 4.51
N PHE A 98 -17.95 -6.12 3.23
CA PHE A 98 -19.33 -6.37 2.81
C PHE A 98 -19.71 -7.85 2.72
N SER A 99 -18.76 -8.80 2.71
CA SER A 99 -19.03 -10.25 2.67
C SER A 99 -19.76 -10.82 3.89
N GLY A 100 -19.97 -10.04 4.96
CA GLY A 100 -20.72 -10.45 6.16
C GLY A 100 -22.10 -9.80 6.30
N LEU A 101 -22.61 -9.14 5.26
CA LEU A 101 -23.90 -8.45 5.23
C LEU A 101 -24.99 -9.21 4.44
N GLU A 102 -24.69 -10.41 3.95
CA GLU A 102 -25.66 -11.32 3.31
C GLU A 102 -26.32 -12.28 4.30
#